data_AF-A0A133UW62-F1
#
_entry.id   AF-A0A133UW62-F1
#
_cell.length_a   1.000
_cell.length_b   1.000
_cell.length_c   1.000
_cell.angle_alpha   90.00
_cell.angle_beta   90.00
_cell.angle_gamma   90.00
#
_symmetry.space_group_name_H-M   'P 1'
#
loop_
_entity.id
_entity.type
_entity.pdbx_description
1 polymer ?
#
loop_
_entity_poly.entity_id
_entity_poly.type
_entity_poly.pdbx_seq_one_letter_code
_entity_poly.pdbx_strand_id
1 'polypeptide(L)'
;LLNFAQRGKEGGFEFGIETNGSNPEMLEDLLGGDLLDRCALDIKAPLNGEKYKAATGTDDGKLPEKVEKSMNLLRESEVSYEYRTTVVPKLLVEKDLIDIGKEIQETENFYLQQFIPENTLKKEYEKVEPYSENKLKRIRKRLKDKFGLKFCKIRNI
;
A
#
# COMPACT_ATOMS: atom_id res chain seq x y z
N LEU A 1 -17.64 -4.83 -9.52
CA LEU A 1 -17.24 -4.89 -8.09
C LEU A 1 -18.40 -4.48 -7.18
N LEU A 2 -18.99 -3.30 -7.38
CA LEU A 2 -20.13 -2.81 -6.57
C LEU A 2 -21.25 -3.84 -6.39
N ASN A 3 -21.77 -4.44 -7.47
CA ASN A 3 -22.80 -5.48 -7.36
C ASN A 3 -22.36 -6.72 -6.55
N PHE A 4 -21.06 -7.04 -6.56
CA PHE A 4 -20.54 -8.15 -5.76
C PHE A 4 -20.43 -7.77 -4.28
N ALA A 5 -19.98 -6.55 -3.98
CA ALA A 5 -19.96 -6.00 -2.63
C ALA A 5 -21.38 -5.93 -2.04
N GLN A 6 -22.35 -5.41 -2.80
CA GLN A 6 -23.76 -5.36 -2.42
C GLN A 6 -24.29 -6.75 -2.05
N ARG A 7 -24.11 -7.73 -2.93
CA ARG A 7 -24.55 -9.11 -2.65
C ARG A 7 -23.86 -9.72 -1.43
N GLY A 8 -22.59 -9.38 -1.18
CA GLY A 8 -21.88 -9.79 0.02
C GLY A 8 -22.52 -9.22 1.29
N LYS A 9 -22.80 -7.91 1.28
CA LYS A 9 -23.44 -7.20 2.40
C LYS A 9 -24.89 -7.66 2.63
N GLU A 10 -25.66 -7.87 1.56
CA GLU A 10 -27.01 -8.47 1.62
C GLU A 10 -27.00 -9.87 2.23
N GLY A 11 -25.92 -10.64 1.98
CA GLY A 11 -25.70 -11.95 2.58
C GLY A 11 -25.19 -11.93 4.03
N GLY A 12 -24.98 -10.74 4.62
CA GLY A 12 -24.48 -10.58 5.99
C GLY A 12 -22.97 -10.79 6.16
N PHE A 13 -22.19 -10.71 5.08
CA PHE A 13 -20.73 -10.83 5.13
C PHE A 13 -20.06 -9.47 5.27
N GLU A 14 -18.93 -9.43 5.98
CA GLU A 14 -17.97 -8.32 5.86
C GLU A 14 -17.33 -8.32 4.48
N PHE A 15 -17.18 -7.14 3.88
CA PHE A 15 -16.59 -6.93 2.59
C PHE A 15 -15.27 -6.16 2.71
N GLY A 16 -14.20 -6.73 2.16
CA GLY A 16 -12.89 -6.13 2.16
C GLY A 16 -12.25 -6.14 0.79
N ILE A 17 -11.48 -5.10 0.47
CA ILE A 17 -10.72 -5.03 -0.77
C ILE A 17 -9.22 -4.90 -0.51
N GLU A 18 -8.43 -5.42 -1.45
CA GLU A 18 -7.03 -5.07 -1.63
C GLU A 18 -6.89 -4.33 -2.96
N THR A 19 -6.29 -3.15 -2.94
CA THR A 19 -6.19 -2.27 -4.12
C THR A 19 -4.84 -1.56 -4.16
N ASN A 20 -4.42 -1.10 -5.33
CA ASN A 20 -3.24 -0.27 -5.52
C ASN A 20 -3.55 1.24 -5.56
N GLY A 21 -4.82 1.62 -5.41
CA GLY A 21 -5.26 3.03 -5.39
C GLY A 21 -5.32 3.72 -6.75
N SER A 22 -5.14 3.01 -7.86
CA SER A 22 -5.15 3.63 -9.18
C SER A 22 -6.55 4.03 -9.67
N ASN A 23 -7.61 3.61 -8.96
CA ASN A 23 -9.01 3.93 -9.28
C ASN A 23 -9.73 4.49 -8.03
N PRO A 24 -9.58 5.79 -7.74
CA PRO A 24 -10.24 6.42 -6.59
C PRO A 24 -11.76 6.48 -6.73
N GLU A 25 -12.31 6.58 -7.94
CA GLU A 25 -13.77 6.62 -8.17
C GLU A 25 -14.45 5.33 -7.68
N MET A 26 -13.83 4.17 -7.95
CA MET A 26 -14.33 2.90 -7.44
C MET A 26 -14.33 2.83 -5.91
N LEU A 27 -13.31 3.41 -5.27
CA LEU A 27 -13.24 3.47 -3.81
C LEU A 27 -14.30 4.43 -3.25
N GLU A 28 -14.48 5.59 -3.89
CA GLU A 28 -15.52 6.57 -3.56
C GLU A 28 -16.92 5.95 -3.62
N ASP A 29 -17.22 5.18 -4.68
CA ASP A 29 -18.50 4.47 -4.80
C ASP A 29 -18.72 3.42 -3.70
N LEU A 30 -17.67 2.67 -3.34
CA LEU A 30 -17.76 1.65 -2.28
C LEU A 30 -17.97 2.26 -0.89
N LEU A 31 -17.26 3.36 -0.60
CA LEU A 31 -17.39 4.10 0.65
C LEU A 31 -18.77 4.78 0.75
N GLY A 32 -19.19 5.48 -0.31
CA GLY A 32 -20.48 6.18 -0.35
C GLY A 32 -21.69 5.26 -0.27
N GLY A 33 -21.53 3.99 -0.68
CA GLY A 33 -22.56 2.95 -0.56
C GLY A 33 -22.55 2.18 0.77
N ASP A 34 -21.66 2.50 1.71
CA ASP A 34 -21.44 1.72 2.94
C ASP A 34 -21.18 0.22 2.67
N LEU A 35 -20.45 -0.05 1.59
CA LEU A 35 -20.20 -1.41 1.08
C LEU A 35 -18.83 -1.97 1.49
N LEU A 36 -18.05 -1.22 2.26
CA LEU A 36 -16.66 -1.56 2.55
C LEU A 36 -16.38 -1.54 4.04
N ASP A 37 -16.04 -2.70 4.60
CA ASP A 37 -15.69 -2.85 6.01
C ASP A 37 -14.18 -2.73 6.24
N ARG A 38 -13.36 -3.08 5.24
CA ARG A 38 -11.90 -2.95 5.31
C ARG A 38 -11.20 -2.70 3.97
N CYS A 39 -10.09 -1.96 4.00
CA CYS A 39 -9.26 -1.72 2.82
C CYS A 39 -7.77 -1.96 3.09
N ALA A 40 -7.09 -2.72 2.23
CA ALA A 40 -5.63 -2.72 2.16
C ALA A 40 -5.18 -1.99 0.89
N LEU A 41 -4.43 -0.91 1.04
CA LEU A 41 -3.95 -0.09 -0.06
C LEU A 41 -2.43 -0.24 -0.25
N ASP A 42 -2.02 -0.74 -1.41
CA ASP A 42 -0.60 -0.84 -1.77
C ASP A 42 -0.04 0.54 -2.14
N ILE A 43 0.96 1.00 -1.38
CA ILE A 43 1.83 2.13 -1.74
C ILE A 43 3.12 1.55 -2.33
N LYS A 44 3.27 1.67 -3.65
CA LYS A 44 4.33 0.97 -4.40
C LYS A 44 5.69 1.67 -4.38
N ALA A 45 5.69 2.97 -4.15
CA ALA A 45 6.86 3.83 -4.04
C ALA A 45 6.44 5.17 -3.40
N PRO A 46 7.37 6.09 -3.05
CA PRO A 46 6.98 7.46 -2.75
C PRO A 46 6.22 8.05 -3.92
N LEU A 47 5.24 8.91 -3.65
CA LEU A 47 4.35 9.52 -4.65
C LEU A 47 5.05 10.52 -5.59
N ASN A 48 6.38 10.46 -5.71
CA ASN A 48 7.11 11.11 -6.77
C ASN A 48 6.95 10.32 -8.09
N GLY A 49 6.63 11.01 -9.18
CA GLY A 49 6.25 10.38 -10.46
C GLY A 49 7.26 9.36 -11.00
N GLU A 50 8.55 9.64 -10.92
CA GLU A 50 9.60 8.76 -11.48
C GLU A 50 9.77 7.45 -10.72
N LYS A 51 9.81 7.48 -9.37
CA LYS A 51 9.91 6.25 -8.56
C LYS A 51 8.63 5.44 -8.67
N TYR A 52 7.48 6.11 -8.66
CA TYR A 52 6.19 5.43 -8.81
C TYR A 52 6.10 4.75 -10.18
N LYS A 53 6.45 5.45 -11.26
CA LYS A 53 6.56 4.89 -12.63
C LYS A 53 7.49 3.68 -12.68
N ALA A 54 8.68 3.77 -12.08
CA ALA A 54 9.63 2.66 -12.05
C ALA A 54 9.08 1.44 -11.28
N ALA A 55 8.41 1.66 -10.16
CA ALA A 55 7.85 0.59 -9.33
C ALA A 55 6.60 -0.06 -9.94
N THR A 56 5.77 0.69 -10.65
CA THR A 56 4.54 0.18 -11.28
C THR A 56 4.74 -0.28 -12.73
N GLY A 57 5.82 0.16 -13.38
CA GLY A 57 6.03 -0.02 -14.82
C GLY A 57 5.00 0.71 -15.69
N THR A 58 4.27 1.69 -15.13
CA THR A 58 3.18 2.40 -15.80
C THR A 58 3.58 3.85 -16.07
N ASP A 59 3.46 4.29 -17.32
CA ASP A 59 3.70 5.67 -17.74
C ASP A 59 2.41 6.51 -17.74
N ASP A 60 1.80 6.65 -16.55
CA ASP A 60 0.67 7.55 -16.31
C ASP A 60 1.11 8.59 -15.28
N GLY A 61 1.37 9.82 -15.75
CA GLY A 61 1.81 10.92 -14.90
C GLY A 61 0.81 11.29 -13.79
N LYS A 62 -0.47 10.91 -13.93
CA LYS A 62 -1.51 11.15 -12.92
C LYS A 62 -1.67 10.00 -11.93
N LEU A 63 -0.94 8.90 -12.12
CA LEU A 63 -1.07 7.73 -11.24
C LEU A 63 -0.76 8.05 -9.77
N PRO A 64 0.31 8.79 -9.42
CA PRO A 64 0.55 9.19 -8.04
C PRO A 64 -0.61 10.02 -7.44
N GLU A 65 -1.16 10.96 -8.22
CA GLU A 65 -2.30 11.81 -7.79
C GLU A 65 -3.56 10.97 -7.53
N LYS A 66 -3.83 9.95 -8.36
CA LYS A 66 -4.96 9.02 -8.16
C LYS A 66 -4.80 8.20 -6.88
N VAL A 67 -3.57 7.75 -6.59
CA VAL A 67 -3.25 7.02 -5.36
C VAL A 67 -3.37 7.93 -4.15
N GLU A 68 -2.89 9.17 -4.24
CA GLU A 68 -3.06 10.18 -3.20
C GLU A 68 -4.54 10.48 -2.93
N LYS A 69 -5.37 10.63 -3.98
CA LYS A 69 -6.83 10.76 -3.83
C LYS A 69 -7.42 9.55 -3.09
N SER A 70 -7.01 8.32 -3.43
CA SER A 70 -7.45 7.12 -2.71
C SER A 70 -7.01 7.11 -1.24
N MET A 71 -5.80 7.59 -0.95
CA MET A 71 -5.32 7.73 0.43
C MET A 71 -6.18 8.71 1.23
N ASN A 72 -6.55 9.85 0.63
CA ASN A 72 -7.37 10.86 1.28
C ASN A 72 -8.80 10.35 1.54
N LEU A 73 -9.41 9.65 0.56
CA LEU A 73 -10.71 9.01 0.74
C LEU A 73 -10.73 8.05 1.94
N LEU A 74 -9.66 7.26 2.14
CA LEU A 74 -9.57 6.36 3.30
C LEU A 74 -9.42 7.12 4.62
N ARG A 75 -8.58 8.18 4.66
CA ARG A 75 -8.38 9.00 5.86
C ARG A 75 -9.64 9.72 6.32
N GLU A 76 -10.49 10.12 5.38
CA GLU A 76 -11.76 10.81 5.64
C GLU A 76 -12.90 9.83 5.93
N SER A 77 -12.67 8.52 5.81
CA SER A 77 -13.66 7.48 6.06
C SER A 77 -13.52 6.85 7.45
N GLU A 78 -14.59 6.24 7.94
CA GLU A 78 -14.59 5.42 9.16
C GLU A 78 -14.16 3.96 8.91
N VAL A 79 -13.77 3.62 7.67
CA VAL A 79 -13.41 2.26 7.28
C VAL A 79 -12.05 1.89 7.86
N SER A 80 -11.93 0.69 8.41
CA SER A 80 -10.63 0.17 8.85
C SER A 80 -9.70 -0.05 7.65
N TYR A 81 -8.57 0.65 7.61
CA TYR A 81 -7.61 0.49 6.51
C TYR A 81 -6.17 0.22 6.96
N GLU A 82 -5.40 -0.36 6.04
CA GLU A 82 -3.95 -0.52 6.15
C GLU A 82 -3.24 -0.07 4.87
N TYR A 83 -2.08 0.56 5.03
CA TYR A 83 -1.14 0.73 3.92
C TYR A 83 -0.15 -0.42 3.88
N ARG A 84 0.27 -0.79 2.66
CA ARG A 84 1.23 -1.87 2.44
C ARG A 84 2.27 -1.48 1.41
N THR A 85 3.53 -1.82 1.67
CA THR A 85 4.61 -1.63 0.70
C THR A 85 5.45 -2.89 0.60
N THR A 86 5.50 -3.48 -0.61
CA THR A 86 6.43 -4.57 -0.92
C THR A 86 7.83 -4.01 -1.14
N VAL A 87 8.77 -4.38 -0.27
CA VAL A 87 10.11 -3.82 -0.23
C VAL A 87 11.03 -4.55 -1.21
N VAL A 88 11.06 -4.09 -2.46
CA VAL A 88 11.94 -4.63 -3.51
C VAL A 88 13.24 -3.83 -3.58
N PRO A 89 14.41 -4.37 -3.19
CA PRO A 89 15.66 -3.60 -3.05
C PRO A 89 16.14 -2.84 -4.28
N LYS A 90 15.87 -3.34 -5.50
CA LYS A 90 16.22 -2.65 -6.75
C LYS A 90 15.32 -1.45 -7.07
N LEU A 91 14.12 -1.39 -6.48
CA LEU A 91 13.15 -0.33 -6.71
C LEU A 91 13.12 0.68 -5.54
N LEU A 92 13.25 0.16 -4.32
CA LEU A 92 13.09 0.91 -3.07
C LEU A 92 14.34 0.81 -2.21
N VAL A 93 15.01 1.94 -2.04
CA VAL A 93 16.05 2.12 -1.03
C VAL A 93 15.45 2.54 0.32
N GLU A 94 16.25 2.48 1.39
CA GLU A 94 15.80 2.88 2.72
C GLU A 94 15.25 4.32 2.75
N LYS A 95 15.84 5.25 1.98
CA LYS A 95 15.31 6.61 1.84
C LYS A 95 13.88 6.62 1.28
N ASP A 96 13.61 5.84 0.24
CA ASP A 96 12.28 5.77 -0.37
C ASP A 96 11.24 5.29 0.65
N LEU A 97 11.57 4.32 1.50
CA LEU A 97 10.66 3.85 2.54
C LEU A 97 10.39 4.91 3.61
N ILE A 98 11.40 5.73 3.94
CA ILE A 98 11.23 6.88 4.85
C ILE A 98 10.34 7.95 4.20
N ASP A 99 10.50 8.21 2.91
CA ASP A 99 9.66 9.17 2.17
C ASP A 99 8.20 8.69 2.14
N ILE A 100 7.94 7.40 1.88
CA ILE A 100 6.60 6.79 2.03
C ILE A 100 6.08 7.00 3.45
N GLY A 101 6.89 6.70 4.48
CA GLY A 101 6.51 6.86 5.88
C GLY A 101 6.02 8.27 6.22
N LYS A 102 6.61 9.29 5.59
CA LYS A 102 6.17 10.69 5.72
C LYS A 102 4.82 10.92 5.02
N GLU A 103 4.63 10.37 3.82
CA GLU A 103 3.40 10.51 3.04
C GLU A 103 2.19 9.84 3.71
N ILE A 104 2.43 8.75 4.47
CA ILE A 104 1.39 7.98 5.17
C ILE A 104 1.30 8.27 6.67
N GLN A 105 1.96 9.32 7.16
CA GLN A 105 1.99 9.67 8.58
C GLN A 105 0.59 9.70 9.20
N GLU A 106 0.53 9.48 10.52
CA GLU A 106 -0.71 9.44 11.31
C GLU A 106 -1.67 8.29 10.98
N THR A 107 -1.31 7.39 10.05
CA THR A 107 -2.05 6.15 9.84
C THR A 107 -1.79 5.13 10.93
N GLU A 108 -2.85 4.41 11.30
CA GLU A 108 -2.77 3.39 12.34
C GLU A 108 -1.99 2.16 11.89
N ASN A 109 -2.23 1.65 10.67
CA ASN A 109 -1.71 0.38 10.17
C ASN A 109 -0.82 0.54 8.94
N PHE A 110 0.46 0.16 9.07
CA PHE A 110 1.40 0.09 7.95
C PHE A 110 2.16 -1.24 7.92
N TYR A 111 2.22 -1.88 6.76
CA TYR A 111 2.91 -3.14 6.56
C TYR A 111 4.06 -3.03 5.58
N LEU A 112 5.27 -3.25 6.08
CA LEU A 112 6.45 -3.52 5.25
C LEU A 112 6.42 -4.99 4.85
N GLN A 113 6.13 -5.26 3.60
CA GLN A 113 6.09 -6.62 3.08
C GLN A 113 7.44 -6.98 2.47
N GLN A 114 8.07 -8.05 2.98
CA GLN A 114 9.30 -8.58 2.41
C GLN A 114 9.04 -9.03 0.96
N PHE A 115 9.89 -8.59 0.05
CA PHE A 115 9.92 -9.12 -1.31
C PHE A 115 10.39 -10.57 -1.31
N ILE A 116 9.63 -11.44 -2.00
CA ILE A 116 9.98 -12.85 -2.22
C ILE A 116 10.42 -12.98 -3.69
N PRO A 117 11.66 -13.40 -3.98
CA PRO A 117 12.22 -13.44 -5.33
C PRO A 117 11.78 -14.69 -6.10
N GLU A 118 10.51 -15.07 -5.99
CA GLU A 118 9.94 -16.26 -6.63
C GLU A 118 8.79 -15.84 -7.55
N ASN A 119 8.69 -16.46 -8.74
CA ASN A 119 7.60 -16.22 -9.70
C ASN A 119 7.37 -14.74 -10.04
N THR A 120 8.44 -13.98 -10.21
CA THR A 120 8.35 -12.54 -10.45
C THR A 120 7.91 -12.23 -11.88
N LEU A 121 7.22 -11.10 -12.08
CA LEU A 121 6.77 -10.65 -13.41
C LEU A 121 7.94 -10.47 -14.39
N LYS A 122 9.03 -9.84 -13.93
CA LYS A 122 10.28 -9.70 -14.67
C LYS A 122 11.30 -10.65 -14.08
N LYS A 123 11.68 -11.70 -14.82
CA LYS A 123 12.60 -12.77 -14.38
C LYS A 123 13.92 -12.30 -13.78
N GLU A 124 14.40 -11.12 -14.13
CA GLU A 124 15.59 -10.51 -13.52
C GLU A 124 15.45 -10.23 -12.00
N TYR A 125 14.22 -10.12 -11.49
CA TYR A 125 13.92 -9.91 -10.08
C TYR A 125 14.02 -11.19 -9.25
N GLU A 126 14.01 -12.38 -9.87
CA GLU A 126 14.26 -13.65 -9.16
C GLU A 126 15.71 -13.75 -8.67
N LYS A 127 16.61 -12.93 -9.22
CA LYS A 127 18.01 -12.82 -8.80
C LYS A 127 18.25 -11.70 -7.79
N VAL A 128 17.21 -10.99 -7.37
CA VAL A 128 17.34 -9.88 -6.42
C VAL A 128 17.29 -10.43 -5.01
N GLU A 129 18.40 -10.31 -4.30
CA GLU A 129 18.43 -10.62 -2.87
C GLU A 129 17.50 -9.66 -2.11
N PRO A 130 16.52 -10.18 -1.35
CA PRO A 130 15.69 -9.35 -0.50
C PRO A 130 16.52 -8.70 0.62
N TYR A 131 16.02 -7.62 1.22
CA TYR A 131 16.68 -7.07 2.41
C TYR A 131 16.71 -8.09 3.54
N SER A 132 17.81 -8.09 4.30
CA SER A 132 17.90 -8.90 5.50
C SER A 132 16.84 -8.48 6.52
N GLU A 133 16.37 -9.45 7.31
CA GLU A 133 15.41 -9.22 8.37
C GLU A 133 15.84 -8.10 9.34
N ASN A 134 17.12 -8.08 9.72
CA ASN A 134 17.71 -7.04 10.55
C ASN A 134 17.60 -5.64 9.92
N LYS A 135 17.80 -5.54 8.60
CA LYS A 135 17.66 -4.27 7.87
C LYS A 135 16.20 -3.82 7.87
N LEU A 136 15.24 -4.70 7.58
CA LEU A 136 13.82 -4.36 7.65
C LEU A 136 13.38 -3.96 9.06
N LYS A 137 13.81 -4.70 10.10
CA LYS A 137 13.54 -4.37 11.51
C LYS A 137 14.06 -2.96 11.88
N ARG A 138 15.24 -2.58 11.41
CA ARG A 138 15.80 -1.23 11.59
C ARG A 138 14.94 -0.18 10.89
N ILE A 139 14.56 -0.41 9.65
CA ILE A 139 13.73 0.52 8.87
C ILE A 139 12.37 0.71 9.53
N ARG A 140 11.71 -0.40 9.89
CA ARG A 140 10.45 -0.40 10.65
C ARG A 140 10.55 0.45 11.92
N LYS A 141 11.61 0.27 12.72
CA LYS A 141 11.82 1.06 13.94
C LYS A 141 11.89 2.56 13.63
N ARG A 142 12.70 2.95 12.62
CA ARG A 142 12.81 4.36 12.21
C ARG A 142 11.47 4.95 11.76
N LEU A 143 10.65 4.18 11.05
CA LEU A 143 9.34 4.63 10.60
C LEU A 143 8.38 4.87 11.76
N LYS A 144 8.35 3.95 12.74
CA LYS A 144 7.57 4.13 13.97
C LYS A 144 8.01 5.37 14.73
N ASP A 145 9.32 5.51 14.95
CA ASP A 145 9.89 6.58 15.78
C ASP A 145 9.72 7.97 15.14
N LYS A 146 9.77 8.07 13.79
CA LYS A 146 9.71 9.36 13.07
C LYS A 146 8.30 9.83 12.72
N PHE A 147 7.37 8.91 12.43
CA PHE A 147 6.09 9.27 11.80
C PHE A 147 4.86 8.81 12.59
N GLY A 148 5.05 8.34 13.83
CA GLY A 148 3.95 7.98 14.71
C GLY A 148 3.12 6.78 14.23
N LEU A 149 3.68 5.93 13.36
CA LEU A 149 2.99 4.75 12.83
C LEU A 149 2.76 3.72 13.95
N LYS A 150 1.58 3.77 14.58
CA LYS A 150 1.22 2.99 15.76
C LYS A 150 1.46 1.49 15.52
N PHE A 151 0.93 0.97 14.42
CA PHE A 151 1.05 -0.42 14.00
C PHE A 151 1.83 -0.54 12.69
N CYS A 152 3.15 -0.32 12.76
CA CYS A 152 4.07 -0.72 11.68
C CYS A 152 4.58 -2.16 11.88
N LYS A 153 4.22 -3.09 11.00
CA LYS A 153 4.60 -4.51 11.05
C LYS A 153 5.39 -4.94 9.82
N ILE A 154 6.13 -6.04 9.93
CA ILE A 154 6.79 -6.68 8.79
C ILE A 154 6.04 -7.97 8.48
N ARG A 155 5.80 -8.26 7.19
CA ARG A 155 5.21 -9.52 6.69
C ARG A 155 6.23 -10.27 5.85
N ASN A 156 6.06 -11.59 5.76
CA ASN A 156 6.87 -12.49 4.92
C ASN A 156 8.36 -12.56 5.29
N ILE A 157 8.68 -12.41 6.59
CA ILE A 157 10.01 -12.68 7.16
C ILE A 157 10.00 -13.99 7.93
#